data_AF-A0A2I3RU10-F1
#
_entry.id   AF-A0A2I3RU10-F1
#
_cell.length_a   1.000
_cell.length_b   1.000
_cell.length_c   1.000
_cell.angle_alpha   90.00
_cell.angle_beta   90.00
_cell.angle_gamma   90.00
#
_symmetry.space_group_name_H-M   'P 1'
#
loop_
_entity.id
_entity.type
_entity.pdbx_description
1 polymer ?
#
loop_
_entity_poly.entity_id
_entity_poly.type
_entity_poly.pdbx_seq_one_letter_code
_entity_poly.pdbx_strand_id
1 'polypeptide(L)'
;VALHRPDVYLLPPAREQLNLRELATITCLVTGFSPADVFVQWMQRGQPLSPEKYVTSAPMPEPQAPGRYFAHSILTVSEEEWNTGETYTCVVAHEALPNRVTERTVDKSTGKPTLYNVSLVMSDTAGTCY
;
A
#
# COMPACT_ATOMS: atom_id res chain seq x y z
N VAL A 1 1.60 -7.51 29.85
CA VAL A 1 2.05 -7.67 28.44
C VAL A 1 2.63 -6.34 28.02
N ALA A 2 3.81 -6.32 27.39
CA ALA A 2 4.41 -5.07 26.91
C ALA A 2 3.66 -4.59 25.66
N LEU A 3 3.31 -3.30 25.61
CA LEU A 3 2.64 -2.68 24.47
C LEU A 3 3.68 -2.22 23.46
N HIS A 4 3.53 -2.64 22.20
CA HIS A 4 4.35 -2.14 21.10
C HIS A 4 3.46 -1.57 20.00
N ARG A 5 3.83 -0.37 19.55
CA ARG A 5 3.10 0.36 18.51
C ARG A 5 3.33 -0.32 17.14
N PRO A 6 2.28 -0.49 16.32
CA PRO A 6 2.45 -0.95 14.94
C PRO A 6 3.17 0.09 14.08
N ASP A 7 4.07 -0.40 13.24
CA ASP A 7 4.53 0.30 12.04
C ASP A 7 3.68 -0.14 10.86
N VAL A 8 3.19 0.82 10.08
CA VAL A 8 2.30 0.57 8.94
C VAL A 8 2.98 1.01 7.66
N TYR A 9 3.11 0.06 6.73
CA TYR A 9 3.65 0.25 5.39
C TYR A 9 2.55 -0.03 4.38
N LEU A 10 2.32 0.92 3.47
CA LEU A 10 1.34 0.78 2.41
C LEU A 10 2.06 0.70 1.07
N LEU A 11 1.91 -0.42 0.40
CA LEU A 11 2.61 -0.76 -0.83
C LEU A 11 1.65 -0.60 -2.02
N PRO A 12 1.99 0.22 -3.03
CA PRO A 12 1.20 0.32 -4.25
C PRO A 12 1.26 -0.99 -5.05
N PRO A 13 0.35 -1.16 -6.04
CA PRO A 13 0.42 -2.30 -6.94
C PRO A 13 1.74 -2.40 -7.69
N ALA A 14 2.19 -3.63 -7.93
CA ALA A 14 3.35 -3.87 -8.77
C ALA A 14 3.06 -3.46 -10.22
N ARG A 15 4.05 -2.89 -10.92
CA ARG A 15 3.88 -2.39 -12.30
C ARG A 15 3.47 -3.52 -13.25
N GLU A 16 3.94 -4.73 -12.99
CA GLU A 16 3.63 -5.93 -13.74
C GLU A 16 2.14 -6.24 -13.70
N GLN A 17 1.46 -6.03 -12.56
CA GLN A 17 0.01 -6.22 -12.43
C GLN A 17 -0.76 -5.18 -13.24
N LEU A 18 -0.31 -3.92 -13.21
CA LEU A 18 -0.93 -2.84 -14.00
C LEU A 18 -0.79 -3.09 -15.50
N ASN A 19 0.32 -3.66 -15.94
CA ASN A 19 0.53 -3.99 -17.36
C ASN A 19 -0.43 -5.07 -17.89
N LEU A 20 -0.98 -5.92 -17.01
CA LEU A 20 -1.98 -6.93 -17.38
C LEU A 20 -3.36 -6.32 -17.66
N ARG A 21 -3.62 -5.08 -17.21
CA ARG A 21 -4.90 -4.35 -17.41
C ARG A 21 -6.13 -5.08 -16.87
N GLU A 22 -5.95 -5.83 -15.79
CA GLU A 22 -7.02 -6.56 -15.12
C GLU A 22 -7.15 -6.07 -13.67
N LEU A 23 -6.63 -6.85 -12.72
CA LEU A 23 -6.68 -6.58 -11.31
C LEU A 23 -5.31 -6.22 -10.76
N ALA A 24 -5.31 -5.27 -9.85
CA ALA A 24 -4.14 -4.75 -9.16
C ALA A 24 -4.35 -4.88 -7.64
N THR A 25 -3.25 -4.96 -6.91
CA THR A 25 -3.29 -5.27 -5.48
C THR A 25 -2.57 -4.21 -4.67
N ILE A 26 -3.22 -3.68 -3.65
CA ILE A 26 -2.62 -2.76 -2.68
C ILE A 26 -2.44 -3.52 -1.37
N THR A 27 -1.22 -3.49 -0.82
CA THR A 27 -0.89 -4.26 0.38
C THR A 27 -0.60 -3.33 1.55
N CYS A 28 -1.34 -3.49 2.64
CA CYS A 28 -1.07 -2.86 3.91
C CYS A 28 -0.35 -3.86 4.83
N LEU A 29 0.93 -3.62 5.10
CA LEU A 29 1.75 -4.42 6.00
C LEU A 29 1.84 -3.72 7.37
N VAL A 30 1.45 -4.43 8.42
CA VAL A 30 1.47 -3.97 9.81
C VAL A 30 2.46 -4.82 10.59
N THR A 31 3.48 -4.22 11.20
CA THR A 31 4.59 -4.94 11.86
C THR A 31 4.89 -4.39 13.25
N GLY A 32 5.59 -5.18 14.06
CA GLY A 32 6.21 -4.75 15.31
C GLY A 32 5.23 -4.51 16.45
N PHE A 33 3.96 -4.93 16.33
CA PHE A 33 2.94 -4.62 17.32
C PHE A 33 2.76 -5.72 18.36
N SER A 34 2.26 -5.32 19.53
CA SER A 34 1.78 -6.24 20.56
C SER A 34 0.83 -5.50 21.51
N PRO A 35 -0.27 -6.14 21.96
CA PRO A 35 -0.64 -7.55 21.76
C PRO A 35 -1.14 -7.86 20.34
N ALA A 36 -1.53 -9.11 20.08
CA ALA A 36 -1.91 -9.56 18.74
C ALA A 36 -3.19 -8.90 18.19
N ASP A 37 -4.05 -8.33 19.03
CA ASP A 37 -5.33 -7.77 18.58
C ASP A 37 -5.13 -6.47 17.78
N VAL A 38 -5.42 -6.54 16.48
CA VAL A 38 -5.30 -5.43 15.53
C VAL A 38 -6.49 -5.45 14.59
N PHE A 39 -7.03 -4.27 14.30
CA PHE A 39 -8.11 -4.10 13.35
C PHE A 39 -7.64 -3.29 12.14
N VAL A 40 -8.03 -3.72 10.94
CA VAL A 40 -7.67 -3.08 9.68
C VAL A 40 -8.94 -2.77 8.89
N GLN A 41 -9.09 -1.51 8.48
CA GLN A 41 -10.17 -1.03 7.64
C GLN A 41 -9.58 -0.28 6.44
N TRP A 42 -10.12 -0.54 5.26
CA TRP A 42 -9.76 0.23 4.07
C TRP A 42 -10.75 1.35 3.82
N MET A 43 -10.24 2.48 3.34
CA MET A 43 -11.01 3.62 2.88
C MET A 43 -10.65 3.93 1.42
N GLN A 44 -11.66 4.24 0.61
CA GLN A 44 -11.51 4.75 -0.75
C GLN A 44 -12.20 6.12 -0.81
N ARG A 45 -11.50 7.17 -1.26
CA ARG A 45 -12.03 8.56 -1.27
C ARG A 45 -12.58 9.02 0.09
N GLY A 46 -11.98 8.55 1.19
CA GLY A 46 -12.44 8.86 2.55
C GLY A 46 -13.71 8.12 3.00
N GLN A 47 -14.23 7.18 2.21
CA GLN A 47 -15.38 6.33 2.59
C GLN A 47 -14.92 4.90 2.92
N PRO A 48 -15.52 4.25 3.93
CA PRO A 48 -15.15 2.89 4.31
C PRO A 48 -15.55 1.89 3.23
N LEU A 49 -14.61 1.00 2.87
CA LEU A 49 -14.86 -0.11 1.97
C LEU A 49 -15.54 -1.28 2.70
N SER A 50 -16.38 -2.01 1.96
CA SER A 50 -16.93 -3.28 2.44
C SER A 50 -15.81 -4.28 2.73
N PRO A 51 -15.87 -5.03 3.85
CA PRO A 51 -14.92 -6.11 4.14
C PRO A 51 -14.80 -7.17 3.04
N GLU A 52 -15.78 -7.31 2.15
CA GLU A 52 -15.74 -8.23 1.01
C GLU A 52 -14.71 -7.83 -0.07
N LYS A 53 -14.24 -6.58 -0.07
CA LYS A 53 -13.30 -6.05 -1.07
C LYS A 53 -11.83 -6.34 -0.73
N TYR A 54 -11.54 -6.72 0.52
CA TYR A 54 -10.17 -6.94 0.98
C TYR A 54 -10.06 -8.14 1.90
N VAL A 55 -8.88 -8.73 1.97
CA VAL A 55 -8.59 -9.88 2.83
C VAL A 55 -7.52 -9.48 3.82
N THR A 56 -7.82 -9.63 5.11
CA THR A 56 -6.87 -9.37 6.20
C THR A 56 -6.42 -10.69 6.82
N SER A 57 -5.10 -10.90 6.92
CA SER A 57 -4.54 -12.07 7.56
C SER A 57 -4.77 -12.04 9.08
N ALA A 58 -4.82 -13.21 9.70
CA ALA A 58 -4.66 -13.27 11.16
C ALA A 58 -3.27 -12.72 11.56
N PRO A 59 -3.14 -12.14 12.77
CA PRO A 59 -1.85 -11.75 13.33
C PRO A 59 -0.94 -12.97 13.50
N MET A 60 0.31 -12.86 13.04
CA MET A 60 1.32 -13.91 13.11
C MET A 60 2.55 -13.42 13.88
N PRO A 61 3.24 -14.28 14.66
CA PRO A 61 4.45 -13.89 15.38
C PRO A 61 5.58 -13.46 14.42
N GLU A 62 6.31 -12.41 14.78
CA GLU A 62 7.48 -11.97 14.00
C GLU A 62 8.70 -12.87 14.25
N PRO A 63 9.34 -13.43 13.20
CA PRO A 63 10.48 -14.32 13.37
C PRO A 63 11.70 -13.68 14.05
N GLN A 64 11.92 -12.38 13.81
CA GLN A 64 13.10 -11.65 14.31
C GLN A 64 12.81 -10.82 15.57
N ALA A 65 11.55 -10.74 16.00
CA ALA A 65 11.16 -9.94 17.17
C ALA A 65 10.19 -10.73 18.06
N PRO A 66 10.73 -11.56 18.98
CA PRO A 66 9.92 -12.38 19.87
C PRO A 66 8.90 -11.54 20.67
N GLY A 67 7.66 -12.01 20.72
CA GLY A 67 6.56 -11.33 21.41
C GLY A 67 5.92 -10.19 20.63
N ARG A 68 6.37 -9.92 19.39
CA ARG A 68 5.72 -9.02 18.45
C ARG A 68 5.03 -9.79 17.34
N TYR A 69 4.06 -9.13 16.72
CA TYR A 69 3.23 -9.69 15.67
C TYR A 69 3.31 -8.83 14.42
N PHE A 70 2.99 -9.46 13.29
CA PHE A 70 2.73 -8.81 12.02
C PHE A 70 1.42 -9.32 11.43
N ALA A 71 0.78 -8.49 10.60
CA ALA A 71 -0.40 -8.84 9.82
C ALA A 71 -0.33 -8.11 8.48
N HIS A 72 -1.01 -8.63 7.47
CA HIS A 72 -1.16 -7.94 6.20
C HIS A 72 -2.61 -7.92 5.74
N SER A 73 -3.00 -6.85 5.07
CA SER A 73 -4.30 -6.71 4.42
C SER A 73 -4.12 -6.41 2.95
N ILE A 74 -4.87 -7.12 2.12
CA ILE A 74 -4.76 -7.12 0.67
C ILE A 74 -6.06 -6.57 0.10
N LEU A 75 -6.00 -5.41 -0.55
CA LEU A 75 -7.12 -4.82 -1.28
C LEU A 75 -6.95 -5.07 -2.77
N THR A 76 -7.97 -5.63 -3.41
CA THR A 76 -8.00 -5.86 -4.86
C THR A 76 -8.82 -4.75 -5.53
N VAL A 77 -8.22 -4.09 -6.51
CA VAL A 77 -8.84 -3.01 -7.30
C VAL A 77 -8.67 -3.32 -8.79
N SER A 78 -9.49 -2.73 -9.65
CA SER A 78 -9.21 -2.79 -11.09
C SER A 78 -8.06 -1.85 -11.47
N GLU A 79 -7.37 -2.17 -12.55
CA GLU A 79 -6.34 -1.29 -13.12
C GLU A 79 -6.90 0.09 -13.48
N GLU A 80 -8.14 0.11 -14.01
CA GLU A 80 -8.86 1.33 -14.34
C GLU A 80 -9.10 2.19 -13.09
N GLU A 81 -9.63 1.58 -12.01
CA GLU A 81 -9.89 2.25 -10.72
C GLU A 81 -8.60 2.82 -10.11
N TRP A 82 -7.47 2.12 -10.22
CA TRP A 82 -6.17 2.64 -9.77
C TRP A 82 -5.73 3.86 -10.60
N ASN A 83 -5.91 3.81 -11.92
CA ASN A 83 -5.48 4.86 -12.84
C ASN A 83 -6.31 6.14 -12.78
N THR A 84 -7.52 6.10 -12.23
CA THR A 84 -8.32 7.30 -11.95
C THR A 84 -7.55 8.32 -11.08
N GLY A 85 -6.57 7.87 -10.29
CA GLY A 85 -5.84 8.69 -9.34
C GLY A 85 -6.53 8.82 -7.98
N GLU A 86 -7.43 7.89 -7.67
CA GLU A 86 -8.05 7.79 -6.36
C GLU A 86 -7.07 7.42 -5.25
N THR A 87 -7.44 7.84 -4.04
CA THR A 87 -6.69 7.56 -2.82
C THR A 87 -7.26 6.36 -2.08
N TYR A 88 -6.37 5.43 -1.76
CA TYR A 88 -6.65 4.24 -0.97
C TYR A 88 -5.92 4.37 0.36
N THR A 89 -6.66 4.26 1.45
CA THR A 89 -6.12 4.46 2.81
C THR A 89 -6.32 3.20 3.63
N CYS A 90 -5.24 2.72 4.24
CA CYS A 90 -5.28 1.66 5.24
C CYS A 90 -5.33 2.29 6.63
N VAL A 91 -6.43 2.09 7.35
CA VAL A 91 -6.64 2.52 8.73
C VAL A 91 -6.40 1.33 9.64
N VAL A 92 -5.48 1.48 10.58
CA VAL A 92 -5.08 0.45 11.54
C VAL A 92 -5.44 0.92 12.95
N ALA A 93 -6.22 0.10 13.67
CA ALA A 93 -6.53 0.32 15.07
C ALA A 93 -5.83 -0.70 15.97
N HIS A 94 -5.16 -0.21 17.02
CA HIS A 94 -4.37 -1.01 17.95
C HIS A 94 -4.18 -0.25 19.28
N GLU A 95 -4.22 -0.94 20.42
CA GLU A 95 -4.24 -0.29 21.75
C GLU A 95 -2.95 0.46 22.13
N ALA A 96 -1.81 0.11 21.54
CA ALA A 96 -0.53 0.79 21.77
C ALA A 96 -0.37 2.13 21.00
N LEU A 97 -1.40 2.57 20.26
CA LEU A 97 -1.39 3.85 19.54
C LEU A 97 -1.96 4.98 20.43
N PRO A 98 -1.44 6.22 20.35
CA PRO A 98 -1.90 7.34 21.19
C PRO A 98 -3.40 7.63 21.10
N ASN A 99 -3.97 7.48 19.90
CA ASN A 99 -5.41 7.62 19.63
C ASN A 99 -6.06 6.28 19.26
N ARG A 100 -5.39 5.16 19.58
CA ARG A 100 -5.78 3.81 19.18
C ARG A 100 -5.88 3.56 17.67
N VAL A 101 -5.51 4.54 16.84
CA VAL A 101 -5.65 4.53 15.37
C VAL A 101 -4.44 5.21 14.70
N THR A 102 -4.03 4.69 13.55
CA THR A 102 -3.09 5.32 12.60
C THR A 102 -3.50 4.97 11.17
N GLU A 103 -3.10 5.77 10.20
CA GLU A 103 -3.43 5.51 8.79
C GLU A 103 -2.24 5.78 7.85
N ARG A 104 -2.30 5.17 6.67
CA ARG A 104 -1.41 5.40 5.52
C ARG A 104 -2.24 5.46 4.26
N THR A 105 -1.85 6.32 3.33
CA THR A 105 -2.56 6.54 2.07
C THR A 105 -1.64 6.34 0.88
N VAL A 106 -2.18 5.80 -0.21
CA VAL A 106 -1.50 5.59 -1.48
C VAL A 106 -2.46 5.87 -2.64
N ASP A 107 -1.91 6.42 -3.70
CA ASP A 107 -2.46 6.67 -5.02
C ASP A 107 -1.38 6.38 -6.11
N LYS A 108 -1.71 6.58 -7.38
CA LYS A 108 -0.78 6.34 -8.50
C LYS A 108 0.47 7.23 -8.51
N SER A 109 0.43 8.36 -7.81
CA SER A 109 1.51 9.35 -7.72
C SER A 109 2.39 9.19 -6.48
N THR A 110 1.94 8.45 -5.46
CA THR A 110 2.77 8.09 -4.30
C THR A 110 3.97 7.24 -4.72
N GLY A 111 5.06 7.94 -4.97
CA GLY A 111 6.35 7.43 -5.40
C GLY A 111 7.31 8.61 -5.59
N LYS A 112 8.60 8.34 -5.78
CA LYS A 112 9.54 9.41 -6.15
C LYS A 112 9.14 9.97 -7.53
N PRO A 113 9.11 11.31 -7.72
CA PRO A 113 8.87 11.90 -9.02
C PRO A 113 9.82 11.31 -10.07
N THR A 114 9.26 10.81 -11.17
CA THR A 114 10.06 10.43 -12.34
C THR A 114 10.39 11.68 -13.13
N LEU A 115 11.66 12.12 -13.10
CA LEU A 115 12.15 13.18 -13.97
C LEU A 115 12.32 12.59 -15.38
N TYR A 116 11.40 12.93 -16.29
CA TYR A 116 11.50 12.55 -17.69
C TYR A 116 12.46 13.49 -18.42
N ASN A 117 13.58 12.97 -18.92
CA ASN A 117 14.48 13.69 -19.82
C ASN A 117 14.22 13.22 -21.27
N VAL A 118 13.14 13.71 -21.87
CA VAL A 118 12.75 13.36 -23.24
C VAL A 118 13.22 14.46 -24.18
N SER A 119 14.15 14.13 -25.07
CA SER A 119 14.59 15.00 -26.17
C SER A 119 14.02 14.47 -27.49
N LEU A 120 13.16 15.26 -28.15
CA LEU A 120 12.66 14.95 -29.49
C LEU A 120 13.66 15.48 -30.52
N VAL A 121 14.30 14.59 -31.28
CA VAL A 121 15.20 14.98 -32.38
C VAL A 121 14.45 14.80 -33.69
N MET A 122 14.08 15.91 -34.33
CA MET A 122 13.50 15.93 -35.68
C MET A 122 14.55 16.51 -36.63
N SER A 123 15.35 15.67 -37.28
CA SER A 123 16.36 16.11 -38.24
C SER A 123 16.56 15.07 -39.33
N ASP A 124 16.51 15.54 -40.58
CA ASP A 124 16.71 14.73 -41.79
C ASP A 124 18.19 14.35 -41.99
N THR A 125 19.08 14.86 -41.13
CA THR A 125 20.54 14.70 -41.18
C THR A 125 21.15 14.16 -39.87
N ALA A 126 20.33 13.83 -38.86
CA ALA A 126 20.84 13.30 -37.60
C ALA A 126 21.38 11.89 -37.79
N GLY A 127 22.70 11.75 -37.85
CA GLY A 127 23.38 10.46 -37.80
C GLY A 127 23.37 9.92 -36.37
N THR A 128 22.85 8.71 -36.17
CA THR A 128 23.06 7.97 -34.92
C THR A 128 24.54 7.60 -34.84
N CYS A 129 25.24 8.03 -33.78
CA CYS A 129 26.61 7.59 -33.54
C CYS A 129 26.62 6.06 -33.32
N TYR A 130 27.52 5.36 -34.00
CA TYR A 130 27.84 3.95 -33.76
C TYR A 130 28.97 3.83 -32.73
#